data_AF-A0A6I5P486-F1
#
_entry.id   AF-A0A6I5P486-F1
#
_cell.length_a   1.000
_cell.length_b   1.000
_cell.length_c   1.000
_cell.angle_alpha   90.00
_cell.angle_beta   90.00
_cell.angle_gamma   90.00
#
_symmetry.space_group_name_H-M   'P 1'
#
loop_
_entity.id
_entity.type
_entity.pdbx_description
1 polymer ?
#
loop_
_entity_poly.entity_id
_entity_poly.type
_entity_poly.pdbx_seq_one_letter_code
_entity_poly.pdbx_strand_id
1 'polypeptide(L)'
;MNDTGALQLNFYLITLNQPWVTQDATLGELAKILDFGIAKLMQADSEQTSSFMGTLAYASPEQMEGKELDNRSDIYSLGILMYQMLTGQLPLRATSHTFGGWYKVHHTEPPTPMTQSAPEANIPNLLDNLVMSCLEKQVDKRPQNIVAVLKALEPLEQRYGSGFRMGQRIGATLSRVPIAPKPEREKSPGVPPDALSTTESDICRFTSWPPNKPIAEIVFPHILQSSKGSVSTLWVMMPPEEIVKRLQSTRYNTFICTMSPHPMALWLTVLYNPKHGPRWLPCFLDLKTHSGQEIAFHLGKNGEYKVLYFSTQEPQKCAHVVTCSIADPQQKMLQNWVMSARTHPSVGSANFSKKMLRDELNRNLKEKVLQHLESLYLDTD
;
A
#
# COMPACT_ATOMS: atom_id res chain seq x y z
N MET A 1 32.85 10.71 -27.27
CA MET A 1 33.01 11.86 -26.34
C MET A 1 31.61 12.20 -25.88
N ASN A 2 31.18 11.61 -24.76
CA ASN A 2 29.85 11.82 -24.20
C ASN A 2 29.97 12.84 -23.07
N ASP A 3 29.40 14.03 -23.29
CA ASP A 3 29.13 15.03 -22.25
C ASP A 3 28.06 14.48 -21.29
N THR A 4 28.49 13.87 -20.19
CA THR A 4 27.65 13.69 -19.01
C THR A 4 27.80 14.93 -18.13
N GLY A 5 27.05 15.98 -18.45
CA GLY A 5 26.90 17.13 -17.57
C GLY A 5 26.25 16.69 -16.26
N ALA A 6 26.94 16.87 -15.14
CA ALA A 6 26.41 16.63 -13.81
C ALA A 6 25.18 17.54 -13.60
N LEU A 7 24.01 16.94 -13.39
CA LEU A 7 22.78 17.65 -13.03
C LEU A 7 22.87 18.04 -11.56
N GLN A 8 23.35 19.25 -11.31
CA GLN A 8 23.48 19.85 -9.99
C GLN A 8 22.11 20.01 -9.32
N LEU A 9 21.81 19.20 -8.30
CA LEU A 9 20.54 19.23 -7.56
C LEU A 9 20.68 20.11 -6.31
N ASN A 10 20.20 21.35 -6.37
CA ASN A 10 20.02 22.17 -5.16
C ASN A 10 18.77 21.67 -4.42
N PHE A 11 18.94 20.84 -3.39
CA PHE A 11 17.87 20.24 -2.56
C PHE A 11 17.05 21.23 -1.71
N TYR A 12 17.09 22.52 -2.03
CA TYR A 12 16.54 23.61 -1.21
C TYR A 12 15.00 23.66 -1.17
N LEU A 13 14.30 22.79 -1.89
CA LEU A 13 12.84 22.80 -1.98
C LEU A 13 12.12 21.59 -1.35
N ILE A 14 12.81 20.83 -0.50
CA ILE A 14 12.18 19.74 0.29
C ILE A 14 11.98 20.16 1.76
N THR A 15 12.08 21.44 2.10
CA THR A 15 11.74 21.93 3.44
C THR A 15 10.25 22.29 3.56
N LEU A 16 9.50 21.28 4.00
CA LEU A 16 8.40 21.30 5.00
C LEU A 16 7.25 22.33 4.95
N ASN A 17 7.04 23.15 3.91
CA ASN A 17 5.90 24.08 3.95
C ASN A 17 5.14 24.42 2.66
N GLN A 18 5.26 23.65 1.55
CA GLN A 18 4.40 23.82 0.35
C GLN A 18 4.15 22.48 -0.40
N PRO A 19 3.06 22.32 -1.17
CA PRO A 19 2.56 21.01 -1.64
C PRO A 19 3.27 20.53 -2.92
N TRP A 20 4.46 19.95 -2.78
CA TRP A 20 5.27 19.45 -3.91
C TRP A 20 5.08 17.95 -4.22
N VAL A 21 4.18 17.29 -3.49
CA VAL A 21 3.71 15.94 -3.81
C VAL A 21 2.46 16.10 -4.67
N THR A 22 2.57 15.76 -5.95
CA THR A 22 1.40 15.71 -6.84
C THR A 22 0.97 14.27 -7.04
N GLN A 23 -0.34 14.03 -7.10
CA GLN A 23 -0.85 12.72 -7.47
C GLN A 23 -0.73 12.54 -8.99
N ASP A 24 0.05 11.55 -9.40
CA ASP A 24 0.13 11.06 -10.77
C ASP A 24 -0.79 9.84 -10.92
N ALA A 25 -1.62 9.85 -11.97
CA ALA A 25 -2.62 8.81 -12.21
C ALA A 25 -2.02 7.42 -12.45
N THR A 26 -0.74 7.35 -12.84
CA THR A 26 -0.01 6.10 -13.16
C THR A 26 1.02 5.71 -12.11
N LEU A 27 1.70 6.68 -11.49
CA LEU A 27 2.82 6.46 -10.57
C LEU A 27 2.46 6.68 -9.09
N GLY A 28 1.29 7.25 -8.76
CA GLY A 28 0.89 7.54 -7.38
C GLY A 28 1.39 8.89 -6.88
N GLU A 29 1.86 8.99 -5.64
CA GLU A 29 2.45 10.23 -5.12
C GLU A 29 3.80 10.50 -5.78
N LEU A 30 3.88 11.57 -6.56
CA LEU A 30 5.07 11.99 -7.27
C LEU A 30 5.67 13.22 -6.58
N ALA A 31 6.84 13.04 -5.97
CA ALA A 31 7.64 14.14 -5.47
C ALA A 31 8.29 14.86 -6.67
N LYS A 32 7.93 16.12 -6.89
CA LYS A 32 8.53 16.94 -7.94
C LYS A 32 9.81 17.58 -7.42
N ILE A 33 10.91 17.32 -8.10
CA ILE A 33 12.13 18.12 -7.95
C ILE A 33 11.96 19.34 -8.86
N LEU A 34 12.01 20.52 -8.27
CA LEU A 34 12.02 21.79 -8.98
C LEU A 34 13.32 22.52 -8.64
N ASP A 35 13.77 23.37 -9.55
CA ASP A 35 15.11 24.00 -9.63
C ASP A 35 16.26 23.11 -10.14
N PHE A 36 16.29 22.95 -11.46
CA PHE A 36 17.54 22.71 -12.20
C PHE A 36 18.33 24.02 -12.48
N GLY A 37 17.92 25.14 -11.86
CA GLY A 37 18.12 26.50 -12.38
C GLY A 37 19.10 27.43 -11.66
N ILE A 38 19.87 26.98 -10.67
CA ILE A 38 20.94 27.81 -10.04
C ILE A 38 22.26 27.04 -10.08
N ALA A 39 22.68 26.70 -11.30
CA ALA A 39 23.93 25.99 -11.59
C ALA A 39 25.14 26.92 -11.71
N LYS A 40 25.01 28.23 -11.45
CA LYS A 40 26.15 29.17 -11.49
C LYS A 40 25.75 30.53 -10.92
N LEU A 41 26.06 30.80 -9.65
CA LEU A 41 26.48 32.15 -9.26
C LEU A 41 27.23 32.13 -7.93
N MET A 42 28.55 32.06 -8.01
CA MET A 42 29.42 32.66 -7.01
C MET A 42 29.51 34.15 -7.32
N GLN A 43 28.59 34.97 -6.82
CA GLN A 43 28.84 36.39 -6.54
C GLN A 43 27.74 36.95 -5.65
N ALA A 44 28.18 37.53 -4.54
CA ALA A 44 27.37 37.99 -3.44
C ALA A 44 26.60 39.26 -3.80
N ASP A 45 25.30 39.27 -3.53
CA ASP A 45 24.56 40.49 -3.22
C ASP A 45 23.78 40.31 -1.91
N SER A 46 23.79 41.38 -1.12
CA SER A 46 23.68 41.39 0.34
C SER A 46 22.30 41.05 0.94
N GLU A 47 21.27 40.76 0.13
CA GLU A 47 19.92 40.49 0.61
C GLU A 47 19.52 38.99 0.63
N GLN A 48 20.34 38.09 0.06
CA GLN A 48 20.07 36.64 -0.01
C GLN A 48 20.73 35.80 1.10
N THR A 49 21.29 36.43 2.13
CA THR A 49 22.15 35.79 3.13
C THR A 49 21.46 34.67 3.92
N SER A 50 20.17 34.77 4.25
CA SER A 50 19.43 33.73 4.99
C SER A 50 19.14 32.49 4.14
N SER A 51 18.80 32.69 2.86
CA SER A 51 18.57 31.58 1.90
C SER A 51 19.88 30.88 1.55
N PHE A 52 20.95 31.65 1.37
CA PHE A 52 22.29 31.09 1.10
C PHE A 52 22.82 30.28 2.28
N MET A 53 22.65 30.78 3.51
CA MET A 53 23.12 30.10 4.74
C MET A 53 22.44 28.75 4.98
N GLY A 54 21.17 28.57 4.62
CA GLY A 54 20.53 27.27 4.75
C GLY A 54 20.97 26.29 3.66
N THR A 55 21.37 26.76 2.47
CA THR A 55 21.87 25.86 1.39
C THR A 55 23.18 25.19 1.81
N LEU A 56 24.02 25.92 2.55
CA LEU A 56 25.29 25.40 3.07
C LEU A 56 25.13 24.17 3.98
N ALA A 57 23.98 24.02 4.65
CA ALA A 57 23.71 22.86 5.50
C ALA A 57 23.62 21.53 4.74
N TYR A 58 23.34 21.59 3.43
CA TYR A 58 23.21 20.40 2.56
C TYR A 58 24.38 20.25 1.60
N ALA A 59 25.28 21.23 1.52
CA ALA A 59 26.40 21.22 0.58
C ALA A 59 27.40 20.10 0.92
N SER A 60 27.92 19.43 -0.11
CA SER A 60 29.01 18.48 0.08
C SER A 60 30.33 19.21 0.37
N PRO A 61 31.30 18.58 1.06
CA PRO A 61 32.62 19.16 1.32
C PRO A 61 33.28 19.72 0.05
N GLU A 62 33.29 18.93 -1.02
CA GLU A 62 33.89 19.31 -2.29
C GLU A 62 33.16 20.47 -3.00
N GLN A 63 31.85 20.62 -2.79
CA GLN A 63 31.08 21.77 -3.26
C GLN A 63 31.46 23.05 -2.53
N MET A 64 31.76 22.97 -1.23
CA MET A 64 32.25 24.12 -0.46
C MET A 64 33.68 24.51 -0.85
N GLU A 65 34.48 23.57 -1.33
CA GLU A 65 35.83 23.82 -1.83
C GLU A 65 35.85 24.32 -3.28
N GLY A 66 34.71 24.32 -3.98
CA GLY A 66 34.63 24.69 -5.39
C GLY A 66 35.35 23.71 -6.33
N LYS A 67 35.45 22.44 -5.93
CA LYS A 67 36.03 21.36 -6.76
C LYS A 67 35.02 20.91 -7.82
N GLU A 68 35.52 20.18 -8.82
CA GLU A 68 34.67 19.48 -9.78
C GLU A 68 33.70 18.55 -9.05
N LEU A 69 32.42 18.68 -9.38
CA LEU A 69 31.34 17.92 -8.75
C LEU A 69 30.93 16.76 -9.64
N ASP A 70 30.59 15.65 -9.00
CA ASP A 70 29.95 14.53 -9.65
C ASP A 70 28.73 14.07 -8.87
N ASN A 71 28.08 13.01 -9.34
CA ASN A 71 26.87 12.47 -8.75
C ASN A 71 27.00 12.08 -7.26
N ARG A 72 28.22 11.94 -6.71
CA ARG A 72 28.47 11.62 -5.30
C ARG A 72 28.36 12.85 -4.40
N SER A 73 28.44 14.06 -4.97
CA SER A 73 28.09 15.30 -4.27
C SER A 73 26.59 15.35 -3.99
N ASP A 74 25.75 15.00 -4.99
CA ASP A 74 24.31 14.92 -4.80
C ASP A 74 23.90 13.83 -3.79
N ILE A 75 24.63 12.71 -3.74
CA ILE A 75 24.41 11.63 -2.76
C ILE A 75 24.65 12.13 -1.33
N TYR A 76 25.64 13.00 -1.12
CA TYR A 76 25.88 13.60 0.20
C TYR A 76 24.71 14.49 0.62
N SER A 77 24.27 15.38 -0.27
CA SER A 77 23.12 16.26 -0.02
C SER A 77 21.84 15.48 0.23
N LEU A 78 21.61 14.42 -0.54
CA LEU A 78 20.52 13.47 -0.32
C LEU A 78 20.62 12.80 1.04
N GLY A 79 21.82 12.43 1.49
CA GLY A 79 22.07 11.89 2.83
C GLY A 79 21.64 12.84 3.94
N ILE A 80 21.98 14.13 3.84
CA ILE A 80 21.58 15.15 4.82
C ILE A 80 20.06 15.27 4.85
N LEU A 81 19.43 15.29 3.67
CA LEU A 81 17.98 15.39 3.55
C LEU A 81 17.27 14.17 4.13
N MET A 82 17.71 12.95 3.78
CA MET A 82 17.14 11.71 4.32
C MET A 82 17.23 11.68 5.85
N TYR A 83 18.40 12.07 6.39
CA TYR A 83 18.58 12.19 7.84
C TYR A 83 17.55 13.14 8.46
N GLN A 84 17.37 14.32 7.87
CA GLN A 84 16.44 15.31 8.38
C GLN A 84 14.99 14.90 8.27
N MET A 85 14.60 14.24 7.17
CA MET A 85 13.24 13.70 7.03
C MET A 85 12.93 12.63 8.09
N LEU A 86 13.92 11.80 8.44
CA LEU A 86 13.76 10.70 9.39
C LEU A 86 13.80 11.16 10.86
N THR A 87 14.58 12.19 11.17
CA THR A 87 14.81 12.64 12.56
C THR A 87 14.18 14.00 12.89
N GLY A 88 13.76 14.76 11.88
CA GLY A 88 13.38 16.16 12.02
C GLY A 88 14.54 17.12 12.31
N GLN A 89 15.80 16.63 12.33
CA GLN A 89 16.99 17.40 12.73
C GLN A 89 18.11 17.26 11.69
N LEU A 90 19.08 18.18 11.68
CA LEU A 90 20.26 18.04 10.83
C LEU A 90 21.33 17.16 11.50
N PRO A 91 22.08 16.35 10.72
CA PRO A 91 23.12 15.48 11.26
C PRO A 91 24.35 16.24 11.76
N LEU A 92 24.55 17.46 11.27
CA LEU A 92 25.65 18.37 11.58
C LEU A 92 25.10 19.72 12.05
N ARG A 93 25.78 20.34 13.02
CA ARG A 93 25.36 21.63 13.59
C ARG A 93 26.54 22.59 13.65
N ALA A 94 26.58 23.58 12.78
CA ALA A 94 27.59 24.62 12.83
C ALA A 94 27.38 25.56 14.03
N THR A 95 28.45 25.85 14.78
CA THR A 95 28.42 26.78 15.92
C THR A 95 28.16 28.23 15.50
N SER A 96 28.51 28.57 14.27
CA SER A 96 28.10 29.81 13.62
C SER A 96 27.51 29.47 12.25
N HIS A 97 26.41 30.10 11.87
CA HIS A 97 25.79 29.88 10.55
C HIS A 97 26.57 30.52 9.39
N THR A 98 27.85 30.84 9.59
CA THR A 98 28.72 31.40 8.55
C THR A 98 29.22 30.31 7.60
N PHE A 99 29.72 30.70 6.43
CA PHE A 99 30.39 29.78 5.52
C PHE A 99 31.51 29.01 6.21
N GLY A 100 32.36 29.69 6.99
CA GLY A 100 33.46 29.03 7.72
C GLY A 100 32.99 28.03 8.77
N GLY A 101 31.87 28.31 9.45
CA GLY A 101 31.25 27.39 10.39
C GLY A 101 30.76 26.12 9.71
N TRP A 102 30.00 26.26 8.62
CA TRP A 102 29.56 25.12 7.82
C TRP A 102 30.73 24.36 7.17
N TYR A 103 31.73 25.08 6.66
CA TYR A 103 32.92 24.48 6.07
C TYR A 103 33.60 23.56 7.06
N LYS A 104 33.81 24.02 8.30
CA LYS A 104 34.40 23.20 9.37
C LYS A 104 33.58 21.93 9.62
N VAL A 105 32.28 22.04 9.89
CA VAL A 105 31.48 20.86 10.27
C VAL A 105 31.35 19.85 9.13
N HIS A 106 31.23 20.32 7.88
CA HIS A 106 31.18 19.42 6.73
C HIS A 106 32.50 18.69 6.50
N HIS A 107 33.65 19.25 6.86
CA HIS A 107 34.95 18.60 6.65
C HIS A 107 35.43 17.76 7.83
N THR A 108 35.16 18.18 9.07
CA THR A 108 35.87 17.62 10.24
C THR A 108 34.97 16.95 11.27
N GLU A 109 33.68 17.27 11.30
CA GLU A 109 32.79 16.75 12.33
C GLU A 109 32.03 15.50 11.85
N PRO A 110 31.98 14.43 12.66
CA PRO A 110 31.19 13.26 12.32
C PRO A 110 29.69 13.56 12.45
N PRO A 111 28.84 13.04 11.55
CA PRO A 111 27.39 13.17 11.70
C PRO A 111 26.91 12.45 12.96
N THR A 112 25.93 13.03 13.65
CA THR A 112 25.32 12.42 14.85
C THR A 112 24.49 11.20 14.43
N PRO A 113 24.69 9.99 15.01
CA PRO A 113 23.88 8.82 14.68
C PRO A 113 22.37 9.04 14.86
N MET A 114 21.53 8.52 13.96
CA MET A 114 20.07 8.75 14.07
C MET A 114 19.48 8.12 15.33
N THR A 115 20.05 7.00 15.79
CA THR A 115 19.69 6.34 17.06
C THR A 115 19.88 7.24 18.28
N GLN A 116 20.77 8.24 18.21
CA GLN A 116 20.97 9.22 19.27
C GLN A 116 20.08 10.45 19.07
N SER A 117 19.90 10.90 17.83
CA SER A 117 19.13 12.11 17.53
C SER A 117 17.60 11.92 17.62
N ALA A 118 17.11 10.71 17.38
CA ALA A 118 15.69 10.36 17.40
C ALA A 118 15.48 8.91 17.89
N PRO A 119 15.79 8.60 19.16
CA PRO A 119 15.67 7.24 19.70
C PRO A 119 14.24 6.69 19.65
N GLU A 120 13.23 7.57 19.72
CA GLU A 120 11.81 7.24 19.66
C GLU A 120 11.33 6.83 18.25
N ALA A 121 12.05 7.21 17.20
CA ALA A 121 11.67 6.94 15.81
C ALA A 121 11.87 5.46 15.41
N ASN A 122 12.57 4.67 16.23
CA ASN A 122 12.83 3.23 16.03
C ASN A 122 13.32 2.91 14.60
N ILE A 123 14.28 3.71 14.13
CA ILE A 123 14.81 3.65 12.76
C ILE A 123 15.62 2.36 12.60
N PRO A 124 15.36 1.54 11.55
CA PRO A 124 16.13 0.32 11.32
C PRO A 124 17.62 0.62 11.09
N ASN A 125 18.52 -0.14 11.74
CA ASN A 125 19.98 0.02 11.60
C ASN A 125 20.46 0.01 10.14
N LEU A 126 19.81 -0.76 9.26
CA LEU A 126 20.16 -0.78 7.84
C LEU A 126 19.92 0.58 7.16
N LEU A 127 18.86 1.28 7.55
CA LEU A 127 18.57 2.62 7.05
C LEU A 127 19.54 3.65 7.64
N ASP A 128 19.87 3.52 8.94
CA ASP A 128 20.87 4.37 9.60
C ASP A 128 22.24 4.26 8.93
N ASN A 129 22.72 3.03 8.75
CA ASN A 129 24.00 2.78 8.08
C ASN A 129 24.02 3.32 6.64
N LEU A 130 22.92 3.19 5.89
CA LEU A 130 22.83 3.74 4.54
C LEU A 130 22.94 5.26 4.55
N VAL A 131 22.14 5.94 5.37
CA VAL A 131 22.17 7.41 5.48
C VAL A 131 23.55 7.88 5.90
N MET A 132 24.16 7.24 6.91
CA MET A 132 25.52 7.56 7.36
C MET A 132 26.56 7.35 6.27
N SER A 133 26.45 6.30 5.46
CA SER A 133 27.37 6.06 4.34
C SER A 133 27.30 7.16 3.27
N CYS A 134 26.13 7.77 3.07
CA CYS A 134 25.99 8.91 2.17
C CYS A 134 26.71 10.16 2.71
N LEU A 135 26.84 10.28 4.03
CA LEU A 135 27.45 11.42 4.74
C LEU A 135 28.96 11.27 4.97
N GLU A 136 29.59 10.24 4.39
CA GLU A 136 31.05 10.08 4.44
C GLU A 136 31.75 11.29 3.85
N LYS A 137 32.81 11.77 4.51
CA LYS A 137 33.51 12.99 4.06
C LYS A 137 34.32 12.72 2.81
N GLN A 138 34.95 11.56 2.76
CA GLN A 138 35.71 11.06 1.62
C GLN A 138 34.77 10.54 0.52
N VAL A 139 34.89 11.11 -0.68
CA VAL A 139 34.00 10.84 -1.82
C VAL A 139 34.02 9.36 -2.25
N ASP A 140 35.18 8.70 -2.13
CA ASP A 140 35.40 7.28 -2.44
C ASP A 140 34.73 6.32 -1.44
N LYS A 141 34.40 6.79 -0.24
CA LYS A 141 33.70 5.99 0.78
C LYS A 141 32.18 6.08 0.70
N ARG A 142 31.64 7.03 -0.06
CA ARG A 142 30.20 7.16 -0.31
C ARG A 142 29.71 6.06 -1.26
N PRO A 143 28.39 5.80 -1.34
CA PRO A 143 27.81 5.09 -2.46
C PRO A 143 28.22 5.75 -3.78
N GLN A 144 28.81 4.97 -4.69
CA GLN A 144 29.40 5.53 -5.91
C GLN A 144 28.36 5.99 -6.95
N ASN A 145 27.11 5.55 -6.80
CA ASN A 145 25.99 5.95 -7.64
C ASN A 145 24.65 5.71 -6.94
N ILE A 146 23.60 6.32 -7.46
CA ILE A 146 22.25 6.20 -6.90
C ILE A 146 21.73 4.75 -6.94
N VAL A 147 22.18 3.94 -7.91
CA VAL A 147 21.81 2.52 -8.01
C VAL A 147 22.31 1.75 -6.78
N ALA A 148 23.48 2.07 -6.23
CA ALA A 148 23.97 1.49 -4.99
C ALA A 148 23.09 1.85 -3.79
N VAL A 149 22.62 3.10 -3.72
CA VAL A 149 21.67 3.56 -2.68
C VAL A 149 20.34 2.80 -2.79
N LEU A 150 19.78 2.68 -4.01
CA LEU A 150 18.54 1.95 -4.26
C LEU A 150 18.66 0.46 -3.89
N LYS A 151 19.78 -0.18 -4.25
CA LYS A 151 20.06 -1.58 -3.86
C LYS A 151 20.12 -1.75 -2.34
N ALA A 152 20.69 -0.78 -1.62
CA ALA A 152 20.74 -0.82 -0.16
C ALA A 152 19.36 -0.59 0.48
N LEU A 153 18.47 0.14 -0.19
CA LEU A 153 17.07 0.31 0.23
C LEU A 153 16.20 -0.90 -0.09
N GLU A 154 16.55 -1.73 -1.06
CA GLU A 154 15.71 -2.85 -1.52
C GLU A 154 15.25 -3.79 -0.39
N PRO A 155 16.10 -4.25 0.55
CA PRO A 155 15.64 -5.10 1.66
C PRO A 155 14.65 -4.37 2.58
N LEU A 156 14.78 -3.04 2.73
CA LEU A 156 13.85 -2.22 3.49
C LEU A 156 12.55 -2.03 2.73
N GLU A 157 12.57 -1.81 1.43
CA GLU A 157 11.36 -1.77 0.60
C GLU A 157 10.62 -3.11 0.58
N GLN A 158 11.34 -4.23 0.55
CA GLN A 158 10.72 -5.55 0.64
C GLN A 158 10.04 -5.76 2.01
N ARG A 159 10.65 -5.24 3.08
CA ARG A 159 10.16 -5.39 4.46
C ARG A 159 9.08 -4.38 4.85
N TYR A 160 9.15 -3.15 4.34
CA TYR A 160 8.33 -2.00 4.75
C TYR A 160 7.55 -1.35 3.59
N GLY A 161 7.93 -1.57 2.33
CA GLY A 161 7.32 -0.97 1.13
C GLY A 161 5.98 -1.58 0.70
N SER A 162 5.30 -2.33 1.58
CA SER A 162 4.03 -3.01 1.25
C SER A 162 2.83 -2.07 1.07
N GLY A 163 2.92 -0.79 1.47
CA GLY A 163 1.87 0.20 1.25
C GLY A 163 1.84 0.77 -0.17
N PHE A 164 2.98 1.29 -0.64
CA PHE A 164 3.09 2.03 -1.92
C PHE A 164 2.94 1.12 -3.16
N ARG A 165 3.52 -0.09 -3.12
CA ARG A 165 3.40 -1.07 -4.21
C ARG A 165 2.00 -1.67 -4.37
N MET A 166 1.15 -1.54 -3.35
CA MET A 166 -0.20 -2.09 -3.34
C MET A 166 -1.15 -1.27 -4.23
N GLY A 167 -1.14 0.05 -4.11
CA GLY A 167 -1.94 0.96 -4.94
C GLY A 167 -1.58 0.89 -6.44
N GLN A 168 -0.28 0.76 -6.77
CA GLN A 168 0.19 0.58 -8.15
C GLN A 168 -0.16 -0.80 -8.72
N ARG A 169 -0.02 -1.88 -7.93
CA ARG A 169 -0.43 -3.22 -8.37
C ARG A 169 -1.93 -3.33 -8.59
N ILE A 170 -2.75 -2.65 -7.80
CA ILE A 170 -4.20 -2.69 -7.97
C ILE A 170 -4.62 -1.92 -9.21
N GLY A 171 -4.03 -0.75 -9.53
CA GLY A 171 -4.29 -0.06 -10.80
C GLY A 171 -3.92 -0.89 -12.03
N ALA A 172 -2.75 -1.54 -12.01
CA ALA A 172 -2.30 -2.43 -13.09
C ALA A 172 -3.10 -3.74 -13.19
N THR A 173 -3.61 -4.24 -12.06
CA THR A 173 -4.45 -5.45 -11.99
C THR A 173 -5.89 -5.15 -12.40
N LEU A 174 -6.48 -4.03 -11.96
CA LEU A 174 -7.81 -3.53 -12.35
C LEU A 174 -7.96 -3.41 -13.87
N SER A 175 -6.90 -3.01 -14.56
CA SER A 175 -6.86 -2.92 -16.02
C SER A 175 -6.85 -4.29 -16.74
N ARG A 176 -6.71 -5.40 -16.00
CA ARG A 176 -6.49 -6.76 -16.54
C ARG A 176 -7.38 -7.84 -15.91
N VAL A 177 -8.27 -7.52 -14.96
CA VAL A 177 -9.14 -8.53 -14.33
C VAL A 177 -10.35 -8.81 -15.22
N PRO A 178 -10.56 -10.05 -15.70
CA PRO A 178 -11.82 -10.45 -16.29
C PRO A 178 -12.90 -10.45 -15.20
N ILE A 179 -13.98 -9.72 -15.46
CA ILE A 179 -15.15 -9.74 -14.59
C ILE A 179 -15.86 -11.06 -14.81
N ALA A 180 -16.17 -11.76 -13.72
CA ALA A 180 -16.98 -12.95 -13.81
C ALA A 180 -18.27 -12.59 -14.56
N PRO A 181 -18.57 -13.24 -15.71
CA PRO A 181 -19.74 -12.88 -16.49
C PRO A 181 -21.00 -12.97 -15.63
N LYS A 182 -21.97 -12.11 -15.96
CA LYS A 182 -23.33 -12.16 -15.42
C LYS A 182 -23.80 -13.62 -15.43
N PRO A 183 -24.35 -14.18 -14.34
CA PRO A 183 -24.80 -15.56 -14.35
C PRO A 183 -25.88 -15.68 -15.42
N GLU A 184 -25.57 -16.34 -16.54
CA GLU A 184 -26.59 -16.79 -17.45
C GLU A 184 -27.49 -17.77 -16.69
N ARG A 185 -28.81 -17.63 -16.89
CA ARG A 185 -29.80 -18.56 -16.35
C ARG A 185 -29.38 -19.98 -16.74
N GLU A 186 -28.95 -20.77 -15.76
CA GLU A 186 -28.88 -22.22 -15.93
C GLU A 186 -30.26 -22.71 -16.37
N LYS A 187 -30.37 -23.09 -17.65
CA LYS A 187 -31.42 -24.01 -18.08
C LYS A 187 -31.04 -25.37 -17.50
N SER A 188 -31.75 -25.79 -16.46
CA SER A 188 -31.61 -27.10 -15.85
C SER A 188 -31.90 -28.22 -16.86
N PRO A 189 -31.00 -29.21 -17.03
CA PRO A 189 -31.40 -30.53 -17.49
C PRO A 189 -31.84 -31.35 -16.27
N GLY A 190 -33.07 -31.86 -16.29
CA GLY A 190 -33.61 -32.69 -15.22
C GLY A 190 -32.81 -33.98 -14.99
N VAL A 191 -32.62 -34.32 -13.71
CA VAL A 191 -32.12 -35.63 -13.23
C VAL A 191 -32.93 -36.00 -11.98
N PRO A 192 -33.25 -37.30 -11.75
CA PRO A 192 -34.36 -37.75 -10.90
C PRO A 192 -34.06 -37.69 -9.39
N PRO A 193 -35.09 -37.82 -8.53
CA PRO A 193 -34.95 -37.78 -7.09
C PRO A 193 -34.64 -39.17 -6.53
N ASP A 194 -33.37 -39.44 -6.20
CA ASP A 194 -33.03 -40.37 -5.11
C ASP A 194 -31.52 -40.33 -4.82
N ALA A 195 -31.16 -39.59 -3.76
CA ALA A 195 -30.05 -39.85 -2.84
C ALA A 195 -29.96 -38.65 -1.87
N LEU A 196 -30.11 -38.91 -0.57
CA LEU A 196 -29.78 -37.94 0.49
C LEU A 196 -28.27 -37.65 0.46
N SER A 197 -27.86 -36.72 -0.41
CA SER A 197 -26.55 -36.08 -0.38
C SER A 197 -26.81 -34.59 -0.21
N THR A 198 -26.63 -34.08 1.02
CA THR A 198 -26.68 -32.64 1.30
C THR A 198 -25.56 -31.97 0.50
N THR A 199 -25.94 -31.35 -0.61
CA THR A 199 -24.99 -30.63 -1.46
C THR A 199 -24.45 -29.40 -0.73
N GLU A 200 -23.32 -28.85 -1.14
CA GLU A 200 -22.79 -27.61 -0.55
C GLU A 200 -23.79 -26.42 -0.65
N SER A 201 -24.65 -26.45 -1.67
CA SER A 201 -25.74 -25.48 -1.87
C SER A 201 -26.84 -25.65 -0.83
N ASP A 202 -27.03 -26.85 -0.28
CA ASP A 202 -28.03 -27.13 0.75
C ASP A 202 -27.56 -26.59 2.10
N ILE A 203 -26.31 -26.83 2.49
CA ILE A 203 -25.77 -26.34 3.78
C ILE A 203 -25.88 -24.81 3.87
N CYS A 204 -25.53 -24.09 2.81
CA CYS A 204 -25.61 -22.62 2.79
C CYS A 204 -27.05 -22.11 2.87
N ARG A 205 -28.04 -22.87 2.40
CA ARG A 205 -29.47 -22.49 2.48
C ARG A 205 -30.07 -22.75 3.85
N PHE A 206 -29.59 -23.77 4.55
CA PHE A 206 -30.08 -24.17 5.87
C PHE A 206 -29.34 -23.52 7.04
N THR A 207 -28.28 -22.77 6.77
CA THR A 207 -27.58 -21.98 7.80
C THR A 207 -28.40 -20.79 8.28
N SER A 208 -28.46 -20.60 9.61
CA SER A 208 -29.05 -19.44 10.28
C SER A 208 -27.99 -18.43 10.70
N TRP A 209 -28.41 -17.16 10.88
CA TRP A 209 -27.53 -16.11 11.37
C TRP A 209 -26.92 -16.48 12.74
N PRO A 210 -25.61 -16.26 12.97
CA PRO A 210 -25.00 -16.69 14.21
C PRO A 210 -25.55 -15.89 15.40
N PRO A 211 -25.92 -16.55 16.52
CA PRO A 211 -26.56 -15.87 17.65
C PRO A 211 -25.64 -14.86 18.36
N ASN A 212 -24.32 -15.00 18.17
CA ASN A 212 -23.31 -14.09 18.73
C ASN A 212 -23.04 -12.86 17.84
N LYS A 213 -23.73 -12.71 16.70
CA LYS A 213 -23.60 -11.57 15.80
C LYS A 213 -24.81 -10.65 15.92
N PRO A 214 -24.61 -9.32 15.92
CA PRO A 214 -25.72 -8.40 15.97
C PRO A 214 -26.59 -8.53 14.71
N ILE A 215 -27.89 -8.33 14.86
CA ILE A 215 -28.81 -8.15 13.74
C ILE A 215 -28.66 -6.71 13.27
N ALA A 216 -27.75 -6.49 12.34
CA ALA A 216 -27.40 -5.18 11.80
C ALA A 216 -26.81 -5.33 10.40
N GLU A 217 -26.74 -4.25 9.63
CA GLU A 217 -26.11 -4.23 8.31
C GLU A 217 -24.59 -4.42 8.40
N ILE A 218 -24.17 -5.67 8.55
CA ILE A 218 -22.77 -6.05 8.70
C ILE A 218 -22.37 -7.09 7.67
N VAL A 219 -21.06 -7.12 7.41
CA VAL A 219 -20.42 -8.17 6.62
C VAL A 219 -19.26 -8.78 7.40
N PHE A 220 -19.14 -10.09 7.36
CA PHE A 220 -17.99 -10.78 7.92
C PHE A 220 -17.70 -12.10 7.18
N PRO A 221 -16.45 -12.57 7.20
CA PRO A 221 -16.08 -13.83 6.60
C PRO A 221 -16.34 -14.99 7.56
N HIS A 222 -16.69 -16.17 7.03
CA HIS A 222 -16.88 -17.38 7.80
C HIS A 222 -16.51 -18.61 6.97
N ILE A 223 -16.10 -19.70 7.62
CA ILE A 223 -15.86 -20.98 6.95
C ILE A 223 -17.01 -21.92 7.33
N LEU A 224 -17.69 -22.44 6.31
CA LEU A 224 -18.68 -23.50 6.49
C LEU A 224 -18.03 -24.85 6.23
N GLN A 225 -18.29 -25.80 7.12
CA GLN A 225 -17.84 -27.18 6.96
C GLN A 225 -18.91 -27.96 6.19
N SER A 226 -18.53 -28.53 5.05
CA SER A 226 -19.36 -29.43 4.23
C SER A 226 -18.79 -30.84 4.20
N SER A 227 -19.62 -31.82 3.84
CA SER A 227 -19.20 -33.20 3.59
C SER A 227 -18.11 -33.31 2.52
N LYS A 228 -18.02 -32.34 1.60
CA LYS A 228 -16.99 -32.26 0.54
C LYS A 228 -15.79 -31.36 0.89
N GLY A 229 -15.81 -30.69 2.03
CA GLY A 229 -14.71 -29.83 2.51
C GLY A 229 -15.16 -28.47 3.06
N SER A 230 -14.17 -27.63 3.36
CA SER A 230 -14.39 -26.26 3.85
C SER A 230 -14.78 -25.31 2.70
N VAL A 231 -15.86 -24.56 2.90
CA VAL A 231 -16.34 -23.53 1.98
C VAL A 231 -16.10 -22.15 2.59
N SER A 232 -15.32 -21.31 1.90
CA SER A 232 -15.15 -19.90 2.27
C SER A 232 -16.42 -19.11 1.96
N THR A 233 -16.95 -18.43 2.96
CA THR A 233 -18.21 -17.68 2.84
C THR A 233 -18.09 -16.26 3.34
N LEU A 234 -18.85 -15.36 2.70
CA LEU A 234 -19.02 -13.96 3.08
C LEU A 234 -20.47 -13.77 3.51
N TRP A 235 -20.68 -13.49 4.79
CA TRP A 235 -22.00 -13.36 5.38
C TRP A 235 -22.39 -11.90 5.38
N VAL A 236 -23.53 -11.59 4.75
CA VAL A 236 -23.99 -10.23 4.54
C VAL A 236 -25.41 -10.11 5.07
N MET A 237 -25.63 -9.23 6.04
CA MET A 237 -26.97 -8.89 6.49
C MET A 237 -27.40 -7.55 5.92
N MET A 238 -28.60 -7.51 5.32
CA MET A 238 -29.18 -6.33 4.68
C MET A 238 -30.71 -6.35 4.78
N PRO A 239 -31.38 -5.20 4.60
CA PRO A 239 -32.83 -5.17 4.47
C PRO A 239 -33.32 -6.01 3.27
N PRO A 240 -34.48 -6.69 3.35
CA PRO A 240 -35.00 -7.53 2.27
C PRO A 240 -35.07 -6.82 0.91
N GLU A 241 -35.53 -5.58 0.89
CA GLU A 241 -35.65 -4.75 -0.30
C GLU A 241 -34.28 -4.48 -0.95
N GLU A 242 -33.23 -4.37 -0.14
CA GLU A 242 -31.87 -4.19 -0.63
C GLU A 242 -31.33 -5.48 -1.24
N ILE A 243 -31.60 -6.63 -0.61
CA ILE A 243 -31.21 -7.94 -1.14
C ILE A 243 -31.74 -8.11 -2.57
N VAL A 244 -33.03 -7.83 -2.80
CA VAL A 244 -33.67 -7.95 -4.12
C VAL A 244 -32.99 -7.05 -5.17
N LYS A 245 -32.65 -5.80 -4.82
CA LYS A 245 -31.93 -4.87 -5.71
C LYS A 245 -30.56 -5.39 -6.11
N ARG A 246 -29.87 -6.10 -5.21
CA ARG A 246 -28.49 -6.59 -5.42
C ARG A 246 -28.40 -7.94 -6.11
N LEU A 247 -29.50 -8.69 -6.26
CA LEU A 247 -29.49 -9.97 -6.97
C LEU A 247 -29.02 -9.84 -8.43
N GLN A 248 -29.32 -8.70 -9.06
CA GLN A 248 -28.95 -8.40 -10.45
C GLN A 248 -27.67 -7.58 -10.57
N SER A 249 -26.94 -7.35 -9.48
CA SER A 249 -25.70 -6.57 -9.51
C SER A 249 -24.55 -7.31 -10.18
N THR A 250 -23.73 -6.58 -10.94
CA THR A 250 -22.37 -7.02 -11.29
C THR A 250 -21.58 -7.19 -10.02
N ARG A 251 -20.86 -8.31 -9.93
CA ARG A 251 -20.03 -8.65 -8.77
C ARG A 251 -18.59 -8.46 -9.15
N TYR A 252 -17.90 -7.65 -8.36
CA TYR A 252 -16.47 -7.41 -8.47
C TYR A 252 -15.78 -7.79 -7.17
N ASN A 253 -14.63 -8.43 -7.26
CA ASN A 253 -13.84 -8.77 -6.09
C ASN A 253 -12.35 -8.49 -6.32
N THR A 254 -11.71 -8.06 -5.24
CA THR A 254 -10.27 -7.79 -5.21
C THR A 254 -9.72 -7.98 -3.81
N PHE A 255 -8.42 -8.22 -3.73
CA PHE A 255 -7.72 -8.47 -2.49
C PHE A 255 -6.48 -7.60 -2.40
N ILE A 256 -6.18 -7.17 -1.18
CA ILE A 256 -5.13 -6.21 -0.84
C ILE A 256 -4.51 -6.67 0.47
N CYS A 257 -3.21 -6.51 0.66
CA CYS A 257 -2.56 -6.90 1.90
C CYS A 257 -1.54 -5.86 2.34
N THR A 258 -1.35 -5.69 3.65
CA THR A 258 -0.15 -5.04 4.19
C THR A 258 0.55 -6.02 5.12
N MET A 259 1.87 -6.15 4.99
CA MET A 259 2.67 -7.02 5.86
C MET A 259 3.17 -6.28 7.11
N SER A 260 3.19 -4.95 7.06
CA SER A 260 3.66 -4.07 8.12
C SER A 260 2.62 -2.98 8.41
N PRO A 261 2.43 -2.56 9.66
CA PRO A 261 3.11 -3.02 10.87
C PRO A 261 2.63 -4.38 11.41
N HIS A 262 1.52 -4.89 10.88
CA HIS A 262 0.95 -6.20 11.21
C HIS A 262 0.35 -6.85 9.96
N PRO A 263 0.65 -8.12 9.62
CA PRO A 263 0.10 -8.79 8.46
C PRO A 263 -1.43 -8.83 8.43
N MET A 264 -2.03 -8.13 7.48
CA MET A 264 -3.47 -8.00 7.33
C MET A 264 -3.87 -7.95 5.86
N ALA A 265 -4.92 -8.67 5.49
CA ALA A 265 -5.52 -8.59 4.17
C ALA A 265 -6.90 -7.90 4.20
N LEU A 266 -7.16 -7.05 3.23
CA LEU A 266 -8.49 -6.55 2.88
C LEU A 266 -9.01 -7.38 1.70
N TRP A 267 -10.09 -8.10 1.96
CA TRP A 267 -10.93 -8.74 0.96
C TRP A 267 -12.10 -7.81 0.65
N LEU A 268 -12.20 -7.35 -0.59
CA LEU A 268 -13.27 -6.47 -1.02
C LEU A 268 -14.19 -7.20 -2.00
N THR A 269 -15.49 -7.24 -1.68
CA THR A 269 -16.53 -7.58 -2.64
C THR A 269 -17.39 -6.34 -2.91
N VAL A 270 -17.73 -6.08 -4.17
CA VAL A 270 -18.57 -4.95 -4.59
C VAL A 270 -19.74 -5.49 -5.39
N LEU A 271 -20.96 -5.11 -4.97
CA LEU A 271 -22.19 -5.37 -5.72
C LEU A 271 -22.59 -4.07 -6.40
N TYR A 272 -22.38 -3.99 -7.71
CA TYR A 272 -22.65 -2.77 -8.48
C TYR A 272 -23.88 -2.94 -9.36
N ASN A 273 -24.77 -1.94 -9.33
CA ASN A 273 -25.89 -1.85 -10.25
C ASN A 273 -26.02 -0.37 -10.68
N PRO A 274 -26.13 -0.06 -11.98
CA PRO A 274 -26.22 1.34 -12.45
C PRO A 274 -27.36 2.13 -11.81
N LYS A 275 -28.51 1.49 -11.54
CA LYS A 275 -29.70 2.14 -10.96
C LYS A 275 -29.61 2.31 -9.44
N HIS A 276 -28.83 1.48 -8.76
CA HIS A 276 -28.80 1.44 -7.29
C HIS A 276 -27.40 1.73 -6.70
N GLY A 277 -26.43 2.08 -7.55
CA GLY A 277 -25.05 2.36 -7.17
C GLY A 277 -24.29 1.14 -6.65
N PRO A 278 -23.08 1.35 -6.10
CA PRO A 278 -22.27 0.30 -5.48
C PRO A 278 -22.70 -0.01 -4.04
N ARG A 279 -22.67 -1.31 -3.69
CA ARG A 279 -22.65 -1.77 -2.29
C ARG A 279 -21.30 -2.40 -2.00
N TRP A 280 -20.55 -1.77 -1.10
CA TRP A 280 -19.20 -2.19 -0.71
C TRP A 280 -19.26 -3.17 0.47
N LEU A 281 -18.60 -4.31 0.34
CA LEU A 281 -18.55 -5.37 1.35
C LEU A 281 -17.09 -5.65 1.73
N PRO A 282 -16.43 -4.75 2.47
CA PRO A 282 -15.05 -4.94 2.89
C PRO A 282 -14.94 -5.89 4.08
N CYS A 283 -13.99 -6.83 4.02
CA CYS A 283 -13.62 -7.72 5.10
C CYS A 283 -12.12 -7.67 5.37
N PHE A 284 -11.74 -7.57 6.63
CA PHE A 284 -10.34 -7.51 7.05
C PHE A 284 -9.97 -8.83 7.70
N LEU A 285 -8.97 -9.50 7.14
CA LEU A 285 -8.44 -10.77 7.59
C LEU A 285 -7.11 -10.52 8.30
N ASP A 286 -7.06 -10.82 9.58
CA ASP A 286 -5.81 -10.81 10.34
C ASP A 286 -5.02 -12.08 10.02
N LEU A 287 -3.93 -11.93 9.25
CA LEU A 287 -3.12 -13.05 8.77
C LEU A 287 -2.19 -13.63 9.85
N LYS A 288 -2.20 -13.11 11.08
CA LYS A 288 -1.54 -13.73 12.24
C LYS A 288 -2.48 -14.62 13.04
N THR A 289 -3.80 -14.49 12.86
CA THR A 289 -4.79 -15.37 13.51
C THR A 289 -5.00 -16.65 12.70
N HIS A 290 -5.31 -17.76 13.38
CA HIS A 290 -5.66 -19.02 12.72
C HIS A 290 -6.82 -18.82 11.73
N SER A 291 -7.90 -18.17 12.18
CA SER A 291 -9.09 -17.93 11.35
C SER A 291 -8.78 -17.12 10.09
N GLY A 292 -8.01 -16.02 10.21
CA GLY A 292 -7.67 -15.21 9.04
C GLY A 292 -6.75 -15.93 8.05
N GLN A 293 -5.79 -16.73 8.54
CA GLN A 293 -4.94 -17.57 7.68
C GLN A 293 -5.74 -18.66 6.97
N GLU A 294 -6.63 -19.34 7.69
CA GLU A 294 -7.47 -20.42 7.16
C GLU A 294 -8.39 -19.90 6.05
N ILE A 295 -9.06 -18.75 6.29
CA ILE A 295 -9.92 -18.11 5.28
C ILE A 295 -9.11 -17.73 4.04
N ALA A 296 -8.00 -17.00 4.20
CA ALA A 296 -7.19 -16.55 3.08
C ALA A 296 -6.61 -17.73 2.27
N PHE A 297 -6.22 -18.81 2.95
CA PHE A 297 -5.74 -20.03 2.33
C PHE A 297 -6.83 -20.71 1.49
N HIS A 298 -8.04 -20.89 2.04
CA HIS A 298 -9.14 -21.51 1.31
C HIS A 298 -9.61 -20.68 0.12
N LEU A 299 -9.65 -19.34 0.24
CA LEU A 299 -9.93 -18.45 -0.88
C LEU A 299 -8.92 -18.63 -2.01
N GLY A 300 -7.63 -18.70 -1.67
CA GLY A 300 -6.57 -18.93 -2.65
C GLY A 300 -6.52 -20.36 -3.20
N LYS A 301 -6.92 -21.37 -2.43
CA LYS A 301 -6.89 -22.78 -2.86
C LYS A 301 -8.08 -23.16 -3.73
N ASN A 302 -9.28 -22.73 -3.34
CA ASN A 302 -10.52 -23.14 -3.99
C ASN A 302 -10.85 -22.24 -5.19
N GLY A 303 -10.32 -21.01 -5.22
CA GLY A 303 -10.55 -20.07 -6.32
C GLY A 303 -11.96 -19.50 -6.38
N GLU A 304 -12.79 -19.77 -5.37
CA GLU A 304 -14.14 -19.26 -5.26
C GLU A 304 -14.57 -19.12 -3.80
N TYR A 305 -15.63 -18.33 -3.59
CA TYR A 305 -16.30 -18.18 -2.31
C TYR A 305 -17.79 -17.95 -2.51
N LYS A 306 -18.59 -18.15 -1.46
CA LYS A 306 -20.04 -17.93 -1.50
C LYS A 306 -20.43 -16.71 -0.66
N VAL A 307 -21.25 -15.83 -1.22
CA VAL A 307 -21.89 -14.72 -0.50
C VAL A 307 -23.26 -15.19 -0.03
N LEU A 308 -23.47 -15.22 1.28
CA LEU A 308 -24.74 -15.59 1.91
C LEU A 308 -25.44 -14.31 2.37
N TYR A 309 -26.67 -14.12 1.90
CA TYR A 309 -27.50 -12.97 2.21
C TYR A 309 -28.48 -13.33 3.32
N PHE A 310 -28.50 -12.54 4.37
CA PHE A 310 -29.43 -12.65 5.49
C PHE A 310 -30.28 -11.38 5.59
N SER A 311 -31.56 -11.58 5.86
CA SER A 311 -32.50 -10.49 6.07
C SER A 311 -32.42 -9.98 7.52
N THR A 312 -32.52 -8.67 7.72
CA THR A 312 -32.69 -8.07 9.05
C THR A 312 -34.04 -8.44 9.69
N GLN A 313 -35.03 -8.84 8.89
CA GLN A 313 -36.37 -9.23 9.35
C GLN A 313 -36.49 -10.73 9.63
N GLU A 314 -35.78 -11.56 8.87
CA GLU A 314 -35.81 -13.03 8.99
C GLU A 314 -34.39 -13.62 9.05
N PRO A 315 -33.67 -13.45 10.18
CA PRO A 315 -32.27 -13.86 10.31
C PRO A 315 -32.09 -15.38 10.44
N GLN A 316 -33.17 -16.12 10.70
CA GLN A 316 -33.12 -17.57 10.91
C GLN A 316 -32.88 -18.36 9.62
N LYS A 317 -33.03 -17.72 8.46
CA LYS A 317 -32.88 -18.36 7.16
C LYS A 317 -31.97 -17.55 6.26
N CYS A 318 -31.09 -18.24 5.54
CA CYS A 318 -30.35 -17.63 4.45
C CYS A 318 -31.31 -17.28 3.30
N ALA A 319 -31.44 -15.99 2.99
CA ALA A 319 -32.35 -15.49 1.97
C ALA A 319 -31.86 -15.82 0.55
N HIS A 320 -30.54 -15.72 0.32
CA HIS A 320 -29.96 -16.00 -0.99
C HIS A 320 -28.48 -16.40 -0.88
N VAL A 321 -27.98 -17.16 -1.85
CA VAL A 321 -26.58 -17.62 -1.92
C VAL A 321 -26.05 -17.36 -3.32
N VAL A 322 -24.86 -16.77 -3.42
CA VAL A 322 -24.21 -16.48 -4.69
C VAL A 322 -22.75 -16.93 -4.66
N THR A 323 -22.31 -17.66 -5.67
CA THR A 323 -20.90 -18.01 -5.85
C THR A 323 -20.16 -16.88 -6.58
N CYS A 324 -18.97 -16.55 -6.10
CA CYS A 324 -18.05 -15.58 -6.68
C CYS A 324 -16.71 -16.26 -6.96
N SER A 325 -16.29 -16.25 -8.21
CA SER A 325 -14.97 -16.75 -8.62
C SER A 325 -13.90 -15.69 -8.36
N ILE A 326 -12.70 -16.15 -8.02
CA ILE A 326 -11.49 -15.35 -7.80
C ILE A 326 -10.55 -15.61 -8.98
N ALA A 327 -10.01 -14.55 -9.58
CA ALA A 327 -9.07 -14.70 -10.69
C ALA A 327 -7.77 -15.41 -10.26
N ASP A 328 -7.21 -16.27 -11.09
CA ASP A 328 -5.99 -17.06 -10.80
C ASP A 328 -4.81 -16.24 -10.25
N PRO A 329 -4.51 -15.01 -10.76
CA PRO A 329 -3.45 -14.20 -10.18
C PRO A 329 -3.72 -13.83 -8.72
N GLN A 330 -4.96 -13.52 -8.37
CA GLN A 330 -5.37 -13.18 -7.01
C GLN A 330 -5.32 -14.41 -6.09
N GLN A 331 -5.66 -15.59 -6.60
CA GLN A 331 -5.53 -16.86 -5.87
C GLN A 331 -4.08 -17.13 -5.44
N LYS A 332 -3.12 -16.99 -6.38
CA LYS A 332 -1.68 -17.13 -6.10
C LYS A 332 -1.18 -16.08 -5.11
N MET A 333 -1.65 -14.84 -5.23
CA MET A 333 -1.31 -13.77 -4.28
C MET A 333 -1.76 -14.11 -2.85
N LEU A 334 -3.00 -14.60 -2.67
CA LEU A 334 -3.53 -15.01 -1.37
C LEU A 334 -2.69 -16.11 -0.72
N GLN A 335 -2.32 -17.15 -1.48
CA GLN A 335 -1.46 -18.23 -0.99
C GLN A 335 -0.09 -17.71 -0.55
N ASN A 336 0.53 -16.84 -1.37
CA ASN A 336 1.82 -16.23 -1.04
C ASN A 336 1.73 -15.37 0.23
N TRP A 337 0.66 -14.60 0.41
CA TRP A 337 0.48 -13.77 1.60
C TRP A 337 0.36 -14.58 2.88
N VAL A 338 -0.37 -15.70 2.85
CA VAL A 338 -0.47 -16.61 4.00
C VAL A 338 0.91 -17.16 4.36
N MET A 339 1.70 -17.55 3.36
CA MET A 339 3.07 -18.04 3.59
C MET A 339 3.99 -16.95 4.15
N SER A 340 3.95 -15.75 3.59
CA SER A 340 4.76 -14.61 4.08
C SER A 340 4.36 -14.16 5.49
N ALA A 341 3.07 -14.12 5.81
CA ALA A 341 2.57 -13.67 7.11
C ALA A 341 3.03 -14.56 8.28
N ARG A 342 3.32 -15.85 8.01
CA ARG A 342 3.85 -16.78 9.01
C ARG A 342 5.24 -16.38 9.49
N THR A 343 6.10 -15.92 8.58
CA THR A 343 7.48 -15.55 8.88
C THR A 343 7.66 -14.07 9.23
N HIS A 344 6.71 -13.21 8.85
CA HIS A 344 6.80 -11.78 9.15
C HIS A 344 6.44 -11.47 10.62
N PRO A 345 7.31 -10.76 11.36
CA PRO A 345 7.02 -10.30 12.71
C PRO A 345 6.05 -9.11 12.69
N SER A 346 5.13 -9.08 13.65
CA SER A 346 4.29 -7.90 13.90
C SER A 346 5.09 -6.89 14.71
N VAL A 347 5.31 -5.71 14.15
CA VAL A 347 6.01 -4.58 14.81
C VAL A 347 5.03 -3.52 15.34
N GLY A 348 3.73 -3.68 15.05
CA GLY A 348 2.67 -2.84 15.60
C GLY A 348 1.33 -3.58 15.65
N SER A 349 0.25 -2.84 15.88
CA SER A 349 -1.07 -3.45 16.14
C SER A 349 -1.83 -3.80 14.86
N ALA A 350 -2.62 -4.88 14.92
CA ALA A 350 -3.58 -5.25 13.88
C ALA A 350 -4.57 -4.11 13.55
N ASN A 351 -4.99 -3.35 14.57
CA ASN A 351 -5.90 -2.21 14.39
C ASN A 351 -5.30 -1.09 13.53
N PHE A 352 -3.98 -0.88 13.62
CA PHE A 352 -3.30 0.11 12.79
C PHE A 352 -3.29 -0.32 11.32
N SER A 353 -2.89 -1.57 11.04
CA SER A 353 -2.96 -2.14 9.67
C SER A 353 -4.38 -2.10 9.12
N LYS A 354 -5.39 -2.36 9.95
CA LYS A 354 -6.81 -2.26 9.57
C LYS A 354 -7.20 -0.85 9.18
N LYS A 355 -6.77 0.14 9.97
CA LYS A 355 -7.03 1.56 9.69
C LYS A 355 -6.36 1.98 8.39
N MET A 356 -5.09 1.62 8.20
CA MET A 356 -4.33 1.91 6.98
C MET A 356 -5.01 1.34 5.72
N LEU A 357 -5.42 0.06 5.74
CA LEU A 357 -6.14 -0.54 4.62
C LEU A 357 -7.51 0.09 4.38
N ARG A 358 -8.19 0.55 5.44
CA ARG A 358 -9.47 1.27 5.32
C ARG A 358 -9.28 2.64 4.70
N ASP A 359 -8.22 3.35 5.06
CA ASP A 359 -7.89 4.66 4.50
C ASP A 359 -7.54 4.51 3.01
N GLU A 360 -6.76 3.48 2.64
CA GLU A 360 -6.45 3.14 1.24
C GLU A 360 -7.72 2.81 0.44
N LEU A 361 -8.64 2.03 1.03
CA LEU A 361 -9.95 1.74 0.42
C LEU A 361 -10.71 3.02 0.10
N ASN A 362 -10.78 3.94 1.06
CA ASN A 362 -11.59 5.14 0.92
C ASN A 362 -10.98 6.20 0.02
N ARG A 363 -9.65 6.35 0.03
CA ARG A 363 -8.95 7.41 -0.71
C ARG A 363 -8.69 7.06 -2.16
N ASN A 364 -8.33 5.80 -2.44
CA ASN A 364 -7.78 5.43 -3.75
C ASN A 364 -8.63 4.40 -4.49
N LEU A 365 -9.16 3.40 -3.77
CA LEU A 365 -9.67 2.20 -4.43
C LEU A 365 -11.13 2.32 -4.84
N LYS A 366 -11.96 2.96 -4.01
CA LYS A 366 -13.38 3.12 -4.33
C LYS A 366 -13.57 3.82 -5.67
N GLU A 367 -12.86 4.91 -5.90
CA GLU A 367 -12.98 5.68 -7.14
C GLU A 367 -12.52 4.86 -8.36
N LYS A 368 -11.34 4.24 -8.31
CA LYS A 368 -10.81 3.43 -9.42
C LYS A 368 -11.71 2.22 -9.76
N VAL A 369 -12.23 1.54 -8.73
CA VAL A 369 -13.14 0.41 -8.92
C VAL A 369 -14.47 0.90 -9.51
N LEU A 370 -14.97 2.07 -9.10
CA LEU A 370 -16.21 2.62 -9.68
C LEU A 370 -16.04 2.99 -11.14
N GLN A 371 -14.97 3.73 -11.48
CA GLN A 371 -14.69 4.10 -12.87
C GLN A 371 -14.59 2.85 -13.76
N HIS A 372 -13.91 1.81 -13.29
CA HIS A 372 -13.82 0.54 -14.00
C HIS A 372 -15.15 -0.19 -14.12
N LEU A 373 -16.03 -0.11 -13.11
CA LEU A 373 -17.35 -0.75 -13.16
C LEU A 373 -18.32 0.02 -14.05
N GLU A 374 -18.26 1.34 -14.05
CA GLU A 374 -19.06 2.22 -14.89
C GLU A 374 -18.70 2.05 -16.37
N SER A 375 -17.40 1.91 -16.70
CA SER A 375 -16.96 1.74 -18.09
C SER A 375 -17.57 0.51 -18.78
N LEU A 376 -17.83 -0.55 -18.05
CA LEU A 376 -18.39 -1.80 -18.60
C LEU A 376 -19.84 -1.66 -19.06
N TYR A 377 -20.57 -0.70 -18.49
CA TYR A 377 -21.96 -0.43 -18.85
C TYR A 377 -22.06 0.59 -19.98
N LEU A 378 -21.02 1.40 -20.18
CA LEU A 378 -20.93 2.34 -21.31
C LEU A 378 -20.67 1.63 -22.64
N ASP A 379 -20.02 0.46 -22.63
CA ASP A 379 -19.75 -0.34 -23.84
C ASP A 379 -20.93 -1.24 -24.28
N THR A 380 -22.08 -1.18 -23.59
CA THR A 380 -23.24 -2.06 -23.83
C THR A 380 -24.50 -1.39 -24.39
N ASP A 381 -24.44 -0.09 -24.69
CA ASP A 381 -25.47 0.67 -25.44
C ASP A 381 -24.93 1.04 -26.84
#